data_AF-A0A951BNP7-F1
#
_entry.id   AF-A0A951BNP7-F1
#
_cell.length_a   1.000
_cell.length_b   1.000
_cell.length_c   1.000
_cell.angle_alpha   90.00
_cell.angle_beta   90.00
_cell.angle_gamma   90.00
#
_symmetry.space_group_name_H-M   'P 1'
#
loop_
_entity.id
_entity.type
_entity.pdbx_description
1 polymer ?
#
loop_
_entity_poly.entity_id
_entity_poly.type
_entity_poly.pdbx_seq_one_letter_code
_entity_poly.pdbx_strand_id
1 'polypeptide(L)'
;LPRVWPDWLAAAGAPDLEPAASLTLDHFYLTLQAALDGLGVAMGPTALVAGDLATGRLVAPFPGVTLPSRGYHAYLPEARAGDRSAISFCRWLEETGKTEAPGALG
;
A
#
# COMPACT_ATOMS: atom_id res chain seq x y z
N LEU A 1 -5.27 4.78 8.07
CA LEU A 1 -3.86 4.69 8.55
C LEU A 1 -3.40 6.09 9.00
N PRO A 2 -3.62 6.47 10.27
CA PRO A 2 -3.48 7.87 10.70
C PRO A 2 -2.03 8.40 10.66
N ARG A 3 -1.04 7.51 10.62
CA ARG A 3 0.39 7.87 10.64
C ARG A 3 1.07 7.93 9.28
N VAL A 4 0.40 7.57 8.20
CA VAL A 4 1.06 7.42 6.88
C VAL A 4 1.62 8.75 6.36
N TRP A 5 0.88 9.85 6.52
CA TRP A 5 1.34 11.19 6.14
C TRP A 5 2.48 11.72 7.02
N PRO A 6 2.35 11.75 8.36
CA PRO A 6 3.46 12.15 9.23
C PRO A 6 4.75 11.35 9.00
N ASP A 7 4.65 10.03 8.84
CA ASP A 7 5.82 9.17 8.66
C ASP A 7 6.48 9.43 7.29
N TRP A 8 5.69 9.65 6.24
CA TRP A 8 6.20 9.97 4.90
C TRP A 8 6.84 11.37 4.85
N LEU A 9 6.21 12.37 5.47
CA LEU A 9 6.72 13.75 5.55
C LEU A 9 8.05 13.82 6.31
N ALA A 10 8.20 13.06 7.39
CA ALA A 10 9.47 12.91 8.09
C ALA A 10 10.54 12.28 7.19
N ALA A 11 10.20 11.23 6.45
CA ALA A 11 11.12 10.59 5.49
C ALA A 11 11.49 11.51 4.32
N ALA A 12 10.59 12.43 3.92
CA ALA A 12 10.83 13.44 2.90
C ALA A 12 11.62 14.66 3.40
N GLY A 13 11.94 14.74 4.71
CA GLY A 13 12.64 15.87 5.30
C GLY A 13 11.78 17.12 5.53
N ALA A 14 10.44 16.98 5.51
CA ALA A 14 9.48 18.07 5.68
C ALA A 14 8.44 17.76 6.78
N PRO A 15 8.86 17.45 8.03
CA PRO A 15 7.97 16.96 9.08
C PRO A 15 6.88 17.95 9.52
N ASP A 16 7.11 19.26 9.32
CA ASP A 16 6.20 20.34 9.73
C ASP A 16 5.29 20.82 8.59
N LEU A 17 5.30 20.13 7.43
CA LEU A 17 4.46 20.50 6.29
C LEU A 17 3.00 20.12 6.56
N GLU A 18 2.14 21.13 6.62
CA GLU A 18 0.70 20.93 6.76
C GLU A 18 -0.02 21.06 5.41
N PRO A 19 -0.97 20.16 5.11
CA PRO A 19 -1.75 20.27 3.88
C PRO A 19 -2.75 21.43 3.98
N ALA A 20 -2.95 22.15 2.87
CA ALA A 20 -3.96 23.22 2.82
C ALA A 20 -5.40 22.71 3.04
N ALA A 21 -5.66 21.46 2.67
CA ALA A 21 -6.90 20.75 2.92
C ALA A 21 -6.64 19.24 3.00
N SER A 22 -7.50 18.51 3.71
CA SER A 22 -7.44 17.04 3.78
C SER A 22 -8.81 16.43 3.54
N LEU A 23 -8.83 15.29 2.85
CA LEU A 23 -10.00 14.47 2.62
C LEU A 23 -9.71 13.07 3.15
N THR A 24 -10.54 12.58 4.07
CA THR A 24 -10.43 11.23 4.63
C THR A 24 -11.54 10.37 4.07
N LEU A 25 -11.16 9.21 3.51
CA LEU A 25 -12.08 8.23 2.94
C LEU A 25 -11.81 6.88 3.58
N ASP A 26 -12.87 6.11 3.83
CA ASP A 26 -12.78 4.86 4.60
C ASP A 26 -12.08 3.74 3.84
N HIS A 27 -12.14 3.76 2.50
CA HIS A 27 -11.61 2.70 1.63
C HIS A 27 -10.56 3.26 0.67
N PHE A 28 -9.44 2.56 0.57
CA PHE A 28 -8.34 2.96 -0.32
C PHE A 28 -8.77 3.13 -1.78
N TYR A 29 -9.70 2.30 -2.28
CA TYR A 29 -10.23 2.43 -3.63
C TYR A 29 -10.87 3.81 -3.90
N LEU A 30 -11.60 4.35 -2.92
CA LEU A 30 -12.19 5.69 -3.04
C LEU A 30 -11.10 6.77 -3.06
N THR A 31 -10.07 6.61 -2.24
CA THR A 31 -8.90 7.51 -2.22
C THR A 31 -8.14 7.48 -3.54
N LEU A 32 -7.93 6.29 -4.10
CA LEU A 32 -7.28 6.10 -5.40
C LEU A 32 -8.08 6.77 -6.51
N GLN A 33 -9.40 6.56 -6.53
CA GLN A 33 -10.26 7.16 -7.52
C GLN A 33 -10.31 8.69 -7.42
N ALA A 34 -10.33 9.24 -6.19
CA ALA A 34 -10.23 10.69 -5.99
C ALA A 34 -8.91 11.27 -6.55
N ALA A 35 -7.79 10.56 -6.41
CA ALA A 35 -6.52 10.97 -7.00
C ALA A 35 -6.54 10.89 -8.54
N LEU A 36 -7.11 9.82 -9.10
CA LEU A 36 -7.29 9.64 -10.55
C LEU A 36 -8.18 10.73 -11.16
N ASP A 37 -9.21 11.16 -10.42
CA ASP A 37 -10.12 12.24 -10.83
C ASP A 37 -9.55 13.65 -10.56
N GLY A 38 -8.31 13.75 -10.06
CA GLY A 38 -7.59 15.00 -9.89
C GLY A 38 -7.95 15.80 -8.64
N LEU A 39 -8.59 15.18 -7.64
CA LEU A 39 -8.95 15.88 -6.39
C LEU A 39 -7.73 16.16 -5.48
N GLY A 40 -6.59 15.49 -5.72
CA GLY A 40 -5.37 15.71 -4.94
C GLY A 40 -4.36 14.57 -5.04
N VAL A 41 -3.52 14.47 -4.02
CA VAL A 41 -2.47 13.44 -3.90
C VAL A 41 -2.91 12.37 -2.90
N ALA A 42 -2.73 11.11 -3.26
CA ALA A 42 -3.01 9.96 -2.41
C ALA A 42 -1.73 9.18 -2.08
N MET A 43 -1.72 8.54 -0.92
CA MET A 43 -0.73 7.53 -0.56
C MET A 43 -1.37 6.15 -0.52
N GLY A 44 -0.69 5.17 -1.10
CA GLY A 44 -1.20 3.81 -1.22
C GLY A 44 -0.12 2.76 -1.44
N PRO A 45 -0.47 1.48 -1.29
CA PRO A 45 0.44 0.39 -1.61
C PRO A 45 0.83 0.41 -3.08
N THR A 46 2.13 0.38 -3.39
CA THR A 46 2.66 0.40 -4.76
C THR A 46 2.04 -0.68 -5.64
N ALA A 47 1.83 -1.89 -5.10
CA ALA A 47 1.22 -3.00 -5.82
C ALA A 47 -0.19 -2.68 -6.36
N LEU A 48 -0.96 -1.86 -5.64
CA LEU A 48 -2.33 -1.51 -6.04
C LEU A 48 -2.38 -0.39 -7.07
N VAL A 49 -1.32 0.40 -7.22
CA VAL A 49 -1.26 1.56 -8.13
C VAL A 49 -0.30 1.34 -9.30
N ALA A 50 0.43 0.23 -9.33
CA ALA A 50 1.45 -0.06 -10.33
C ALA A 50 0.92 0.00 -11.78
N GLY A 51 -0.30 -0.49 -12.02
CA GLY A 51 -0.93 -0.43 -13.34
C GLY A 51 -1.26 1.00 -13.78
N ASP A 52 -1.75 1.84 -12.86
CA ASP A 52 -2.07 3.24 -13.14
C ASP A 52 -0.81 4.09 -13.34
N LEU A 53 0.28 3.78 -12.62
CA LEU A 53 1.60 4.37 -12.85
C LEU A 53 2.16 3.96 -14.21
N ALA A 54 2.08 2.66 -14.56
CA ALA A 54 2.60 2.15 -15.84
C ALA A 54 1.87 2.73 -17.06
N THR A 55 0.58 3.03 -16.91
CA THR A 55 -0.25 3.66 -17.96
C THR A 55 -0.17 5.19 -17.96
N GLY A 56 0.52 5.80 -16.99
CA GLY A 56 0.63 7.25 -16.85
C GLY A 56 -0.65 7.95 -16.39
N ARG A 57 -1.66 7.18 -15.93
CA ARG A 57 -2.87 7.72 -15.29
C ARG A 57 -2.55 8.34 -13.93
N LEU A 58 -1.55 7.78 -13.26
CA LEU A 58 -0.95 8.34 -12.06
C LEU A 58 0.53 8.61 -12.31
N VAL A 59 1.06 9.53 -11.52
CA VAL A 59 2.48 9.86 -11.45
C VAL A 59 2.88 9.79 -9.97
N ALA A 60 4.06 9.24 -9.70
CA ALA A 60 4.70 9.32 -8.40
C ALA A 60 5.65 10.54 -8.40
N PRO A 61 5.25 11.70 -7.85
CA PRO A 61 6.06 12.93 -7.93
C PRO A 61 7.38 12.85 -7.15
N PHE A 62 7.47 11.93 -6.18
CA PHE A 62 8.61 11.76 -5.29
C PHE A 62 9.04 10.28 -5.22
N PRO A 63 9.61 9.71 -6.30
CA PRO A 63 9.90 8.28 -6.38
C PRO A 63 10.93 7.80 -5.34
N GLY A 64 11.76 8.69 -4.81
CA GLY A 64 12.81 8.37 -3.83
C GLY A 64 12.34 8.23 -2.38
N VAL A 65 11.08 8.52 -2.06
CA VAL A 65 10.56 8.46 -0.69
C VAL A 65 9.44 7.43 -0.59
N THR A 66 9.80 6.24 -0.10
CA THR A 66 8.87 5.14 0.13
C THR A 66 8.88 4.73 1.60
N LEU A 67 7.70 4.42 2.14
CA LEU A 67 7.59 3.79 3.46
C LEU A 67 7.66 2.26 3.33
N PRO A 68 8.23 1.55 4.31
CA PRO A 68 8.23 0.09 4.31
C PRO A 68 6.80 -0.44 4.28
N SER A 69 6.56 -1.42 3.41
CA SER A 69 5.27 -2.12 3.35
C SER A 69 4.99 -2.85 4.65
N ARG A 70 3.75 -2.78 5.14
CA ARG A 70 3.30 -3.66 6.22
C ARG A 70 3.09 -5.06 5.65
N GLY A 71 3.59 -6.07 6.36
CA GLY A 71 3.38 -7.46 5.99
C GLY A 71 1.90 -7.83 6.01
N TYR A 72 1.51 -8.71 5.08
CA TYR A 72 0.22 -9.40 5.14
C TYR A 72 0.37 -10.68 5.95
N HIS A 73 -0.58 -10.93 6.84
CA HIS A 73 -0.57 -12.10 7.72
C HIS A 73 -1.85 -12.89 7.54
N ALA A 74 -1.72 -14.21 7.38
CA ALA A 74 -2.85 -15.13 7.44
C ALA A 74 -3.01 -15.64 8.88
N TYR A 75 -4.24 -15.60 9.40
CA TYR A 75 -4.56 -16.10 10.73
C TYR A 75 -5.39 -17.37 10.62
N LEU A 76 -4.98 -18.41 11.34
CA LEU A 76 -5.69 -19.68 11.44
C LEU A 76 -6.10 -19.91 12.90
N PRO A 77 -7.39 -20.18 13.20
CA PRO A 77 -7.79 -20.56 14.54
C PRO A 77 -7.06 -21.81 15.00
N GLU A 78 -6.65 -21.86 16.26
CA GLU A 78 -5.87 -22.97 16.83
C GLU A 78 -6.58 -24.32 16.66
N ALA A 79 -7.91 -24.34 16.78
CA ALA A 79 -8.73 -25.53 16.56
C ALA A 79 -8.60 -26.14 15.14
N ARG A 80 -8.12 -25.35 14.17
CA ARG A 80 -7.87 -25.77 12.78
C ARG A 80 -6.38 -25.90 12.44
N ALA A 81 -5.48 -25.78 13.42
CA ALA A 81 -4.04 -25.84 13.18
C ALA A 81 -3.58 -27.17 12.53
N GLY A 82 -4.34 -28.26 12.67
CA GLY A 82 -4.06 -29.55 12.02
C GLY A 82 -4.73 -29.74 10.66
N ASP A 83 -5.53 -28.79 10.16
CA ASP A 83 -6.21 -28.91 8.87
C ASP A 83 -5.21 -28.75 7.73
N ARG A 84 -4.94 -29.87 7.05
CA ARG A 84 -3.98 -29.91 5.92
C ARG A 84 -4.36 -28.97 4.79
N SER A 85 -5.65 -28.74 4.55
CA SER A 85 -6.10 -27.84 3.48
C SER A 85 -5.81 -26.40 3.84
N ALA A 86 -6.09 -26.02 5.09
CA ALA A 86 -5.79 -24.68 5.60
C ALA A 86 -4.28 -24.39 5.62
N ILE A 87 -3.47 -25.34 6.10
CA ILE A 87 -2.01 -25.23 6.08
C ILE A 87 -1.49 -25.08 4.64
N SER A 88 -1.99 -25.91 3.71
CA SER A 88 -1.57 -25.87 2.31
C SER A 88 -1.93 -24.53 1.67
N PHE A 89 -3.09 -23.97 1.99
CA PHE A 89 -3.51 -22.66 1.49
C PHE A 89 -2.67 -21.52 2.07
N CYS A 90 -2.39 -21.51 3.38
CA CYS A 90 -1.50 -20.51 3.99
C CYS A 90 -0.10 -20.56 3.38
N ARG A 91 0.45 -21.77 3.17
CA ARG A 91 1.73 -21.95 2.50
C ARG A 91 1.71 -21.41 1.07
N TRP A 92 0.66 -21.71 0.32
CA TRP A 92 0.48 -21.18 -1.03
C TRP A 92 0.40 -19.64 -1.04
N LEU A 93 -0.29 -19.02 -0.08
CA LEU A 93 -0.33 -17.55 0.06
C LEU A 93 1.06 -16.96 0.31
N GLU A 94 1.87 -17.59 1.19
CA GLU A 94 3.23 -17.14 1.47
C GLU A 94 4.15 -17.26 0.24
N GLU A 95 4.06 -18.37 -0.49
CA GLU A 95 4.85 -18.60 -1.70
C GLU A 95 4.45 -17.62 -2.82
N THR A 96 3.15 -17.39 -3.00
CA THR A 96 2.61 -16.44 -3.97
C THR A 96 3.01 -15.00 -3.63
N GLY A 97 2.87 -14.60 -2.36
CA GLY A 97 3.25 -13.26 -1.89
C GLY A 97 4.75 -12.96 -1.98
N LYS A 98 5.61 -13.99 -1.94
CA LYS A 98 7.05 -13.84 -2.20
C LYS A 98 7.37 -13.67 -3.69
N THR A 99 6.54 -14.23 -4.57
CA THR A 99 6.73 -14.21 -6.03
C THR A 99 6.26 -12.88 -6.64
N GLU A 100 5.27 -12.23 -6.04
CA GLU A 100 4.74 -10.91 -6.44
C GLU A 100 5.40 -9.71 -5.73
N ALA A 101 6.58 -9.87 -5.12
CA ALA A 101 7.31 -8.70 -4.64
C ALA A 101 7.59 -7.77 -5.83
N PRO A 102 7.00 -6.56 -5.90
CA PRO A 102 7.25 -5.67 -7.01
C PRO A 102 8.73 -5.33 -6.96
N GLY A 103 9.45 -5.70 -8.02
CA GLY A 103 10.80 -5.25 -8.26
C GLY A 103 10.86 -3.74 -8.05
N ALA A 104 11.88 -3.33 -7.31
CA ALA A 104 12.26 -1.94 -7.15
C ALA A 104 12.07 -1.19 -8.48
N LEU A 105 11.19 -0.20 -8.48
CA LEU A 105 11.21 0.84 -9.50
C LEU A 105 12.56 1.55 -9.31
N GLY A 106 13.49 1.29 -10.25
CA GLY A 106 14.73 2.03 -10.37
C GLY A 106 14.53 3.44 -10.90
#